data_AF-A0A929S782-F1
#
_entry.id   AF-A0A929S782-F1
#
_cell.length_a   1.000
_cell.length_b   1.000
_cell.length_c   1.000
_cell.angle_alpha   90.00
_cell.angle_beta   90.00
_cell.angle_gamma   90.00
#
_symmetry.space_group_name_H-M   'P 1'
#
loop_
_entity.id
_entity.type
_entity.pdbx_description
1 polymer ?
#
loop_
_entity_poly.entity_id
_entity_poly.type
_entity_poly.pdbx_seq_one_letter_code
_entity_poly.pdbx_strand_id
1 'polypeptide(L)'
;MDEVQLTKGDSLNFIFEIEETKQDLESCFFTCVKNKGDTNYAFIKSLNNGIKKVKTTGNSVIYSVRVAPEDTKNLDGTEYFAELKIKIDNDVFTPFQIILKFIDSIYKGVV
;
A
#
# COMPACT_ATOMS: atom_id res chain seq x y z
N MET A 1 14.04 -7.78 -0.42
CA MET A 1 12.70 -7.19 -0.25
C MET A 1 12.28 -7.53 1.15
N ASP A 2 11.80 -6.54 1.88
CA ASP A 2 11.30 -6.77 3.24
C ASP A 2 9.97 -7.51 3.21
N GLU A 3 9.66 -8.18 4.31
CA GLU A 3 8.44 -8.98 4.45
C GLU A 3 7.55 -8.40 5.56
N VAL A 4 6.25 -8.35 5.31
CA VAL A 4 5.23 -7.94 6.28
C VAL A 4 4.19 -9.04 6.36
N GLN A 5 3.96 -9.57 7.57
CA GLN A 5 2.91 -10.55 7.82
C GLN A 5 1.60 -9.85 8.20
N LEU A 6 0.49 -10.28 7.59
CA LEU A 6 -0.85 -9.74 7.78
C LEU A 6 -1.85 -10.89 8.00
N THR A 7 -2.88 -10.63 8.79
CA THR A 7 -4.03 -11.54 8.86
C THR A 7 -5.00 -11.22 7.72
N LYS A 8 -5.56 -12.23 7.07
CA LYS A 8 -6.63 -12.02 6.08
C LYS A 8 -7.84 -11.35 6.74
N GLY A 9 -8.34 -10.31 6.08
CA GLY A 9 -9.44 -9.50 6.61
C GLY A 9 -9.00 -8.37 7.54
N ASP A 10 -7.72 -8.24 7.86
CA ASP A 10 -7.24 -7.06 8.59
C ASP A 10 -7.02 -5.87 7.63
N SER A 11 -7.05 -4.67 8.21
CA SER A 11 -6.61 -3.45 7.53
C SER A 11 -5.09 -3.35 7.53
N LEU A 12 -4.49 -2.89 6.44
CA LEU A 12 -3.11 -2.40 6.43
C LEU A 12 -3.15 -0.87 6.39
N ASN A 13 -2.42 -0.21 7.30
CA ASN A 13 -2.29 1.24 7.33
C ASN A 13 -0.85 1.63 7.62
N PHE A 14 -0.31 2.54 6.82
CA PHE A 14 0.99 3.15 7.05
C PHE A 14 1.03 4.57 6.49
N ILE A 15 2.01 5.34 6.94
CA ILE A 15 2.31 6.68 6.43
C ILE A 15 3.67 6.66 5.73
N PHE A 16 3.82 7.50 4.72
CA PHE A 16 5.12 7.80 4.12
C PHE A 16 5.25 9.31 3.93
N GLU A 17 6.50 9.76 3.96
CA GLU A 17 6.87 11.17 3.86
C GLU A 17 7.80 11.34 2.65
N ILE A 18 7.52 12.34 1.83
CA ILE A 18 8.42 12.79 0.78
C ILE A 18 9.09 14.06 1.29
N GLU A 19 10.38 13.94 1.60
CA GLU A 19 11.21 15.04 2.08
C GLU A 19 11.69 15.93 0.93
N GLU A 20 12.22 17.10 1.28
CA GLU A 20 12.83 18.07 0.35
C GLU A 20 11.89 18.60 -0.73
N THR A 21 10.58 18.51 -0.51
CA THR A 21 9.57 19.05 -1.43
C THR A 21 8.33 19.54 -0.69
N LYS A 22 7.62 20.46 -1.35
CA LYS A 22 6.27 20.91 -0.96
C LYS A 22 5.21 20.56 -1.99
N GLN A 23 5.62 19.95 -3.10
CA GLN A 23 4.72 19.63 -4.19
C GLN A 23 3.92 18.38 -3.85
N ASP A 24 2.69 18.37 -4.33
CA ASP A 24 1.84 17.20 -4.21
C ASP A 24 2.17 16.18 -5.28
N LEU A 25 1.91 14.91 -4.98
CA LEU A 25 2.10 13.83 -5.93
C LEU A 25 1.11 14.00 -7.09
N GLU A 26 1.62 13.91 -8.32
CA GLU A 26 0.78 13.83 -9.52
C GLU A 26 0.02 12.50 -9.55
N SER A 27 0.67 11.42 -9.12
CA SER A 27 0.04 10.11 -8.93
C SER A 27 0.72 9.30 -7.85
N CYS A 28 -0.02 8.38 -7.25
CA CYS A 28 0.47 7.46 -6.24
C CYS A 28 -0.33 6.18 -6.34
N PHE A 29 0.34 5.04 -6.41
CA PHE A 29 -0.27 3.73 -6.48
C PHE A 29 0.39 2.79 -5.49
N PHE A 30 -0.41 2.17 -4.63
CA PHE A 30 0.01 1.01 -3.85
C PHE A 30 -0.69 -0.20 -4.45
N THR A 31 0.08 -1.01 -5.18
CA THR A 31 -0.43 -2.16 -5.93
C THR A 31 0.03 -3.45 -5.30
N CYS A 32 -0.82 -4.46 -5.33
CA CYS A 32 -0.50 -5.80 -4.87
C CYS A 32 -0.89 -6.83 -5.93
N VAL A 33 0.01 -7.77 -6.21
CA VAL A 33 -0.16 -8.83 -7.21
C VAL A 33 0.24 -10.18 -6.65
N LYS A 34 -0.34 -11.27 -7.19
CA LYS A 34 -0.05 -12.63 -6.74
C LYS A 34 1.33 -13.08 -7.18
N ASN A 35 1.68 -12.84 -8.44
CA ASN A 35 2.98 -13.16 -9.00
C ASN A 35 3.66 -11.91 -9.56
N LYS A 36 4.99 -11.90 -9.57
CA LYS A 36 5.77 -10.81 -10.18
C LYS A 36 5.44 -10.72 -11.67
N GLY A 37 5.13 -9.52 -12.14
CA GLY A 37 4.80 -9.25 -13.54
C GLY A 37 3.32 -9.46 -13.90
N ASP A 38 2.48 -9.89 -12.95
CA ASP A 38 1.03 -9.94 -13.17
C ASP A 38 0.49 -8.53 -13.45
N THR A 39 -0.46 -8.46 -14.39
CA THR A 39 -1.23 -7.24 -14.69
C THR A 39 -2.54 -7.17 -13.92
N ASN A 40 -2.97 -8.29 -13.33
CA ASN A 40 -4.16 -8.39 -12.50
C ASN A 40 -3.80 -8.11 -11.03
N TYR A 41 -4.35 -7.02 -10.49
CA TYR A 41 -4.13 -6.64 -9.11
C TYR A 41 -5.03 -7.44 -8.17
N ALA A 42 -4.42 -8.02 -7.12
CA ALA A 42 -5.14 -8.52 -5.96
C ALA A 42 -5.85 -7.36 -5.23
N PHE A 43 -5.16 -6.23 -5.11
CA PHE A 43 -5.77 -4.93 -4.80
C PHE A 43 -4.90 -3.79 -5.32
N ILE A 44 -5.52 -2.61 -5.47
CA ILE A 44 -4.85 -1.37 -5.83
C ILE A 44 -5.45 -0.21 -5.03
N LYS A 45 -4.57 0.63 -4.46
CA LYS A 45 -4.92 1.92 -3.86
C LYS A 45 -4.28 3.05 -4.65
N SER A 46 -4.98 4.17 -4.71
CA SER A 46 -4.53 5.38 -5.40
C SER A 46 -4.91 6.63 -4.63
N LEU A 47 -4.43 7.79 -5.09
CA LEU A 47 -4.85 9.08 -4.53
C LEU A 47 -6.38 9.19 -4.51
N ASN A 48 -6.93 9.61 -3.37
CA ASN A 48 -8.36 9.67 -3.07
C ASN A 48 -9.09 8.32 -2.99
N ASN A 49 -8.41 7.20 -3.23
CA ASN A 49 -8.91 5.85 -3.06
C ASN A 49 -7.94 5.00 -2.22
N GLY A 50 -8.00 5.19 -0.90
CA GLY A 50 -7.11 4.54 0.06
C GLY A 50 -5.77 5.23 0.26
N ILE A 51 -5.34 6.13 -0.63
CA ILE A 51 -4.20 7.01 -0.40
C ILE A 51 -4.69 8.45 -0.22
N LYS A 52 -4.30 9.10 0.86
CA LYS A 52 -4.70 10.48 1.17
C LYS A 52 -3.51 11.29 1.65
N LYS A 53 -3.44 12.54 1.19
CA LYS A 53 -2.54 13.53 1.77
C LYS A 53 -2.98 13.82 3.20
N VAL A 54 -2.05 13.75 4.15
CA VAL A 54 -2.30 14.00 5.57
C VAL A 54 -1.98 15.46 5.90
N LYS A 55 -0.76 15.91 5.58
CA LYS A 55 -0.30 17.28 5.80
C LYS A 55 0.90 17.62 4.92
N THR A 56 1.11 18.92 4.71
CA THR A 56 2.36 19.48 4.20
C THR A 56 3.07 20.17 5.37
N THR A 57 4.36 19.89 5.54
CA THR A 57 5.21 20.57 6.52
C THR A 57 6.07 21.64 5.83
N GLY A 58 6.98 22.27 6.57
CA GLY A 58 7.89 23.27 6.02
C GLY A 58 8.81 22.75 4.92
N ASN A 59 9.07 21.44 4.81
CA ASN A 59 9.94 20.86 3.79
C ASN A 59 9.56 19.43 3.38
N SER A 60 8.31 19.02 3.60
CA SER A 60 7.86 17.67 3.25
C SER A 60 6.36 17.59 3.02
N VAL A 61 5.94 16.52 2.35
CA VAL A 61 4.52 16.16 2.22
C VAL A 61 4.31 14.73 2.71
N ILE A 62 3.33 14.56 3.61
CA ILE A 62 3.02 13.28 4.24
C ILE A 62 1.71 12.72 3.68
N TYR A 63 1.74 11.44 3.34
CA TYR A 63 0.61 10.68 2.82
C TYR A 63 0.34 9.45 3.70
N SER A 64 -0.93 9.08 3.83
CA SER A 64 -1.36 7.83 4.45
C SER A 64 -1.88 6.88 3.39
N VAL A 65 -1.52 5.61 3.51
CA VAL A 65 -2.08 4.50 2.73
C VAL A 65 -2.93 3.64 3.64
N ARG A 66 -4.15 3.33 3.20
CA ARG A 66 -5.07 2.42 3.86
C ARG A 66 -5.61 1.39 2.87
N VAL A 67 -5.36 0.13 3.18
CA VAL A 67 -6.02 -1.03 2.58
C VAL A 67 -7.11 -1.50 3.53
N ALA A 68 -8.34 -1.64 3.04
CA ALA A 68 -9.48 -2.02 3.87
C ALA A 68 -9.52 -3.55 4.05
N PRO A 69 -10.19 -4.04 5.11
CA PRO A 69 -10.45 -5.48 5.34
C PRO A 69 -10.99 -6.21 4.10
N GLU A 70 -11.88 -5.54 3.38
CA GLU A 70 -12.55 -6.06 2.19
C GLU A 70 -11.58 -6.38 1.04
N ASP A 71 -10.44 -5.68 0.98
CA ASP A 71 -9.41 -5.91 -0.03
C ASP A 71 -8.53 -7.12 0.29
N THR A 72 -8.47 -7.54 1.57
CA THR A 72 -7.56 -8.60 2.04
C THR A 72 -8.28 -9.89 2.43
N LYS A 73 -9.59 -9.84 2.68
CA LYS A 73 -10.36 -10.98 3.23
C LYS A 73 -10.45 -12.19 2.31
N ASN A 74 -10.47 -11.99 0.99
CA ASN A 74 -10.68 -13.04 -0.01
C ASN A 74 -9.40 -13.44 -0.73
N LEU A 75 -8.23 -13.06 -0.21
CA LEU A 75 -6.95 -13.44 -0.78
C LEU A 75 -6.73 -14.95 -0.60
N ASP A 76 -6.53 -15.63 -1.72
CA ASP A 76 -6.44 -17.09 -1.81
C ASP A 76 -5.01 -17.63 -1.58
N GLY A 77 -4.01 -16.76 -1.71
CA GLY A 77 -2.60 -17.07 -1.50
C GLY A 77 -2.09 -16.72 -0.10
N THR A 78 -0.90 -17.23 0.22
CA THR A 78 -0.16 -16.90 1.44
C THR A 78 0.89 -15.82 1.22
N GLU A 79 1.23 -15.52 -0.03
CA GLU A 79 2.29 -14.58 -0.39
C GLU A 79 1.86 -13.73 -1.60
N TYR A 80 2.08 -12.43 -1.51
CA TYR A 80 1.83 -11.47 -2.57
C TYR A 80 2.96 -10.43 -2.63
N PHE A 81 3.13 -9.82 -3.80
CA PHE A 81 4.13 -8.78 -4.03
C PHE A 81 3.44 -7.43 -4.07
N ALA A 82 3.88 -6.50 -3.23
CA ALA A 82 3.33 -5.15 -3.19
C ALA A 82 4.41 -4.11 -3.46
N GLU A 83 4.03 -3.04 -4.15
CA GLU A 83 4.91 -1.89 -4.40
C GLU A 83 4.15 -0.58 -4.24
N LEU A 84 4.87 0.43 -3.75
CA LEU A 84 4.42 1.82 -3.81
C LEU A 84 5.13 2.50 -4.98
N LYS A 85 4.37 3.06 -5.90
CA LYS A 85 4.86 3.85 -7.02
C LYS A 85 4.31 5.25 -6.94
N ILE A 86 5.16 6.25 -7.05
CA ILE A 86 4.79 7.65 -6.97
C ILE A 86 5.26 8.40 -8.20
N LYS A 87 4.54 9.47 -8.55
CA LYS A 87 4.93 10.42 -9.58
C LYS A 87 4.93 11.82 -9.02
N ILE A 88 6.03 12.54 -9.17
CA ILE A 88 6.23 13.93 -8.75
C ILE A 88 7.20 14.58 -9.73
N ASP A 89 6.91 15.80 -10.18
CA ASP A 89 7.74 16.55 -11.13
C ASP A 89 8.11 15.76 -12.40
N ASN A 90 7.14 15.06 -12.99
CA ASN A 90 7.31 14.12 -14.11
C ASN A 90 8.21 12.90 -13.87
N ASP A 91 8.88 12.79 -12.73
CA ASP A 91 9.67 11.63 -12.35
C ASP A 91 8.80 10.55 -11.70
N VAL A 92 9.15 9.29 -11.95
CA VAL A 92 8.49 8.13 -11.37
C VAL A 92 9.46 7.41 -10.45
N PHE A 93 9.07 7.25 -9.19
CA PHE A 93 9.83 6.55 -8.18
C PHE A 93 9.08 5.33 -7.68
N THR A 94 9.82 4.30 -7.27
CA THR A 94 9.30 3.14 -6.55
C THR A 94 9.97 3.10 -5.18
N PRO A 95 9.49 3.84 -4.17
CA PRO A 95 10.19 3.98 -2.89
C PRO A 95 10.41 2.65 -2.17
N PHE A 96 9.48 1.71 -2.30
CA PHE A 96 9.67 0.37 -1.76
C PHE A 96 8.88 -0.69 -2.51
N GLN A 97 9.38 -1.91 -2.40
CA GLN A 97 8.73 -3.15 -2.80
C GLN A 97 8.84 -4.13 -1.62
N ILE A 98 7.71 -4.72 -1.22
CA ILE A 98 7.62 -5.63 -0.09
C ILE A 98 6.88 -6.91 -0.46
N ILE A 99 7.11 -7.95 0.32
CA ILE A 99 6.33 -9.19 0.28
C ILE A 99 5.27 -9.11 1.40
N LEU A 100 4.01 -9.28 1.03
CA LEU A 100 2.91 -9.40 2.00
C LEU A 100 2.58 -10.87 2.19
N LYS A 101 2.81 -11.37 3.42
CA LYS A 101 2.46 -12.74 3.80
C LYS A 101 1.14 -12.77 4.54
N PHE A 102 0.13 -13.43 3.96
CA PHE A 102 -1.21 -13.50 4.55
C PHE A 102 -1.41 -14.83 5.28
N ILE A 103 -1.79 -14.74 6.55
CA ILE A 103 -2.20 -15.87 7.38
C ILE A 103 -3.70 -15.81 7.66
N ASP A 104 -4.32 -16.97 7.84
CA ASP A 104 -5.71 -17.02 8.31
C ASP A 104 -5.79 -16.54 9.76
N SER A 105 -6.95 -15.97 10.14
CA SER A 105 -7.15 -15.51 11.52
C SER A 105 -7.03 -16.67 12.51
N ILE A 106 -6.19 -16.45 13.52
CA ILE A 106 -6.08 -17.35 14.68
C ILE A 106 -7.20 -17.13 15.70
N TYR A 107 -7.97 -16.04 15.57
CA TYR A 107 -9.14 -15.76 16.40
C TYR A 107 -10.40 -16.35 15.77
N LYS A 108 -10.67 -17.63 16.06
CA LYS A 108 -11.99 -18.20 15.80
C LYS A 108 -12.97 -17.70 16.86
N GLY A 109 -13.82 -16.72 16.52
CA GLY A 109 -15.08 -16.49 17.25
C GLY A 109 -15.17 -15.27 18.17
N VAL A 110 -14.48 -14.16 17.86
CA VAL A 110 -14.88 -12.86 18.45
C VAL A 110 -15.60 -12.07 17.36
N VAL A 111 -16.93 -12.21 17.36
CA VAL A 111 -17.87 -11.35 16.64
C VAL A 111 -18.46 -10.38 17.65
#